data_AF-A0A1V4RA05-F1
#
_entry.id   AF-A0A1V4RA05-F1
#
_cell.length_a   1.000
_cell.length_b   1.000
_cell.length_c   1.000
_cell.angle_alpha   90.00
_cell.angle_beta   90.00
_cell.angle_gamma   90.00
#
_symmetry.space_group_name_H-M   'P 1'
#
loop_
_entity.id
_entity.type
_entity.pdbx_description
1 polymer ?
#
loop_
_entity_poly.entity_id
_entity_poly.type
_entity_poly.pdbx_seq_one_letter_code
_entity_poly.pdbx_strand_id
1 'polypeptide(L)'
;MTRPGKNGILQSIGYNRADTYSYLLLLSAPVLLTVYRYFTEAQNFMVYFPGLQGMVQGEVYAYLLEYFSFLVLMLVVPLVISMLFKKATVLKSLVSLSGFWKNLPWALLAVAILVVPSAYHASSLQSVVAEYPLPRVLLHDQHLMPVYFLGLFFLYYLPWEFFFRGFLLFGLKDRFGTTAAILIQTISSCLVHIGKPAPEILGSIPFGILFGIIAIRTKNLWIVVLIHAALGIFTDIFVIYRG
;
A
#
# COMPACT_ATOMS: atom_id res chain seq x y z
N MET A 1 -56.30 -12.53 -1.54
CA MET A 1 -55.42 -11.73 -0.65
C MET A 1 -54.05 -12.40 -0.61
N THR A 2 -53.10 -11.88 -1.38
CA THR A 2 -51.71 -12.35 -1.40
C THR A 2 -50.99 -11.84 -0.15
N ARG A 3 -50.40 -12.73 0.64
CA ARG A 3 -49.54 -12.34 1.77
C ARG A 3 -48.38 -11.51 1.21
N PRO A 4 -48.04 -10.34 1.78
CA PRO A 4 -46.81 -9.65 1.41
C PRO A 4 -45.65 -10.58 1.74
N GLY A 5 -44.94 -11.04 0.72
CA GLY A 5 -43.74 -11.83 0.89
C GLY A 5 -42.78 -11.02 1.76
N LYS A 6 -42.34 -11.62 2.86
CA LYS A 6 -41.22 -11.09 3.65
C LYS A 6 -39.98 -11.20 2.76
N ASN A 7 -39.79 -10.24 1.85
CA ASN A 7 -38.50 -10.03 1.21
C ASN A 7 -37.52 -9.79 2.36
N GLY A 8 -36.63 -10.74 2.61
CA GLY A 8 -35.69 -10.64 3.72
C GLY A 8 -34.87 -9.36 3.59
N ILE A 9 -34.43 -8.78 4.72
CA ILE A 9 -33.69 -7.51 4.78
C ILE A 9 -32.55 -7.44 3.74
N LEU A 10 -31.88 -8.56 3.48
CA LEU A 10 -30.82 -8.66 2.47
C LEU A 10 -31.32 -8.44 1.03
N GLN A 11 -32.49 -8.97 0.68
CA GLN A 11 -33.08 -8.74 -0.65
C GLN A 11 -33.52 -7.29 -0.82
N SER A 12 -34.02 -6.63 0.24
CA SER A 12 -34.41 -5.22 0.15
C SER A 12 -33.25 -4.25 -0.09
N ILE A 13 -32.01 -4.64 0.25
CA ILE A 13 -30.80 -3.86 -0.04
C ILE A 13 -30.05 -4.33 -1.28
N GLY A 14 -30.63 -5.24 -2.07
CA GLY A 14 -30.03 -5.73 -3.32
C GLY A 14 -28.83 -6.67 -3.13
N TYR A 15 -28.72 -7.35 -1.98
CA TYR A 15 -27.67 -8.36 -1.76
C TYR A 15 -27.80 -9.51 -2.78
N ASN A 16 -26.70 -9.83 -3.44
CA ASN A 16 -26.60 -10.98 -4.33
C ASN A 16 -25.42 -11.86 -3.94
N ARG A 17 -25.68 -13.15 -3.70
CA ARG A 17 -24.64 -14.13 -3.35
C ARG A 17 -23.53 -14.22 -4.42
N ALA A 18 -23.85 -14.00 -5.69
CA ALA A 18 -22.85 -13.98 -6.77
C ALA A 18 -21.80 -12.88 -6.60
N ASP A 19 -22.14 -11.80 -5.89
CA ASP A 19 -21.30 -10.62 -5.67
C ASP A 19 -20.49 -10.69 -4.36
N THR A 20 -20.55 -11.82 -3.64
CA THR A 20 -19.87 -12.02 -2.34
C THR A 20 -18.40 -11.63 -2.38
N TYR A 21 -17.68 -11.96 -3.47
CA TYR A 21 -16.27 -11.57 -3.60
C TYR A 21 -16.10 -10.05 -3.62
N SER A 22 -16.91 -9.33 -4.39
CA SER A 22 -16.86 -7.87 -4.44
C SER A 22 -17.21 -7.23 -3.10
N TYR A 23 -18.17 -7.79 -2.37
CA TYR A 23 -18.49 -7.33 -1.01
C TYR A 23 -17.31 -7.54 -0.04
N LEU A 24 -16.64 -8.69 -0.13
CA LEU A 24 -15.44 -8.96 0.67
C LEU A 24 -14.31 -7.99 0.33
N LEU A 25 -14.09 -7.66 -0.94
CA LEU A 25 -13.11 -6.63 -1.32
C LEU A 25 -13.43 -5.28 -0.70
N LEU A 26 -14.68 -4.82 -0.83
CA LEU A 26 -15.10 -3.53 -0.29
C LEU A 26 -15.02 -3.47 1.24
N LEU A 27 -15.31 -4.58 1.94
CA LEU A 27 -15.19 -4.66 3.41
C LEU A 27 -13.74 -4.86 3.87
N SER A 28 -12.89 -5.48 3.07
CA SER A 28 -11.50 -5.74 3.43
C SER A 28 -10.72 -4.44 3.65
N ALA A 29 -10.96 -3.41 2.84
CA ALA A 29 -10.29 -2.12 2.97
C ALA A 29 -10.50 -1.50 4.37
N PRO A 30 -11.73 -1.19 4.82
CA PRO A 30 -11.91 -0.60 6.15
C PRO A 30 -11.48 -1.56 7.26
N VAL A 31 -11.73 -2.87 7.16
CA VAL A 31 -11.39 -3.82 8.23
C VAL A 31 -9.88 -3.96 8.41
N LEU A 32 -9.17 -4.31 7.34
CA LEU A 32 -7.74 -4.61 7.41
C LEU A 32 -6.93 -3.33 7.68
N LEU A 33 -7.31 -2.20 7.08
CA LEU A 33 -6.63 -0.92 7.34
C LEU A 33 -6.85 -0.43 8.77
N THR A 34 -8.03 -0.65 9.36
CA THR A 34 -8.29 -0.31 10.77
C THR A 34 -7.46 -1.21 11.69
N VAL A 35 -7.39 -2.51 11.42
CA VAL A 35 -6.55 -3.43 12.19
C VAL A 35 -5.09 -3.01 12.13
N TYR A 36 -4.58 -2.68 10.94
CA TYR A 36 -3.23 -2.17 10.77
C TYR A 36 -2.99 -0.91 11.62
N ARG A 37 -3.85 0.11 11.47
CA ARG A 37 -3.69 1.40 12.15
C ARG A 37 -3.76 1.32 13.68
N TYR A 38 -4.61 0.46 14.22
CA TYR A 38 -4.81 0.41 15.68
C TYR A 38 -3.86 -0.53 16.40
N PHE A 39 -3.42 -1.60 15.74
CA PHE A 39 -2.72 -2.69 16.44
C PHE A 39 -1.29 -2.90 15.99
N THR A 40 -0.89 -2.45 14.80
CA THR A 40 0.38 -2.91 14.22
C THR A 40 1.35 -1.80 13.85
N GLU A 41 1.06 -0.54 14.17
CA GLU A 41 2.04 0.56 14.03
C GLU A 41 3.25 0.32 14.95
N ALA A 42 4.44 0.76 14.54
CA ALA A 42 5.71 0.54 15.25
C ALA A 42 5.66 0.99 16.72
N GLN A 43 4.97 2.09 17.02
CA GLN A 43 4.76 2.57 18.39
C GLN A 43 4.08 1.52 19.28
N ASN A 44 3.13 0.75 18.75
CA ASN A 44 2.48 -0.32 19.50
C ASN A 44 3.45 -1.47 19.76
N PHE A 45 4.30 -1.82 18.80
CA PHE A 45 5.34 -2.85 18.99
C PHE A 45 6.37 -2.46 20.04
N MET A 46 6.72 -1.18 20.16
CA MET A 46 7.58 -0.70 21.25
C MET A 46 6.91 -0.85 22.62
N VAL A 47 5.58 -0.86 22.70
CA VAL A 47 4.82 -1.13 23.93
C VAL A 47 4.68 -2.63 24.19
N TYR A 48 4.36 -3.43 23.16
CA TYR A 48 4.20 -4.88 23.28
C TYR A 48 5.52 -5.59 23.60
N PHE A 49 6.64 -5.04 23.13
CA PHE A 49 7.98 -5.56 23.36
C PHE A 49 8.87 -4.50 24.02
N PRO A 50 8.73 -4.25 25.34
CA PRO A 50 9.49 -3.20 26.04
C PRO A 50 11.01 -3.35 25.91
N GLY A 51 11.51 -4.57 25.67
CA GLY A 51 12.93 -4.81 25.40
C GLY A 51 13.48 -4.05 24.18
N LEU A 52 12.64 -3.70 23.21
CA LEU A 52 13.04 -2.87 22.07
C LEU A 52 13.41 -1.45 22.50
N GLN A 53 12.79 -0.90 23.55
CA GLN A 53 13.08 0.46 24.03
C GLN A 53 14.51 0.62 24.57
N GLY A 54 15.11 -0.47 25.04
CA GLY A 54 16.49 -0.49 25.54
C GLY A 54 17.56 -0.72 24.47
N MET A 55 17.17 -0.98 23.21
CA MET A 55 18.09 -1.29 22.12
C MET A 55 18.26 -0.08 21.21
N VAL A 56 19.50 0.21 20.79
CA VAL A 56 19.78 1.25 19.78
C VAL A 56 19.00 0.96 18.49
N GLN A 57 18.95 -0.31 18.08
CA GLN A 57 18.24 -0.77 16.88
C GLN A 57 16.73 -0.93 17.08
N GLY A 58 16.21 -0.64 18.28
CA GLY A 58 14.83 -0.94 18.68
C GLY A 58 13.78 -0.37 17.74
N GLU A 59 13.95 0.89 17.33
CA GLU A 59 13.04 1.55 16.39
C GLU A 59 12.98 0.83 15.03
N VAL A 60 14.15 0.47 14.47
CA VAL A 60 14.21 -0.25 13.18
C VAL A 60 13.50 -1.59 13.29
N TYR A 61 13.69 -2.33 14.38
CA TYR A 61 13.01 -3.60 14.60
C TYR A 61 11.50 -3.44 14.77
N ALA A 62 11.04 -2.39 15.46
CA ALA A 62 9.61 -2.08 15.57
C ALA A 62 8.98 -1.78 14.21
N TYR A 63 9.64 -1.00 13.35
CA TYR A 63 9.16 -0.76 11.98
C TYR A 63 9.21 -2.01 11.09
N LEU A 64 10.21 -2.89 11.25
CA LEU A 64 10.23 -4.17 10.55
C LEU A 64 9.08 -5.09 10.99
N LEU A 65 8.69 -5.08 12.27
CA LEU A 65 7.50 -5.78 12.77
C LEU A 65 6.21 -5.18 12.23
N GLU A 66 6.12 -3.85 12.14
CA GLU A 66 5.03 -3.16 11.46
C GLU A 66 4.93 -3.59 10.00
N TYR A 67 6.02 -3.55 9.25
CA TYR A 67 6.02 -3.93 7.84
C TYR A 67 5.69 -5.41 7.67
N PHE A 68 6.20 -6.29 8.53
CA PHE A 68 5.82 -7.70 8.50
C PHE A 68 4.32 -7.90 8.75
N SER A 69 3.75 -7.17 9.70
CA SER A 69 2.30 -7.20 9.97
C SER A 69 1.51 -6.67 8.77
N PHE A 70 2.00 -5.61 8.13
CA PHE A 70 1.43 -5.07 6.91
C PHE A 70 1.49 -6.07 5.75
N LEU A 71 2.59 -6.81 5.56
CA LEU A 71 2.68 -7.91 4.61
C LEU A 71 1.59 -8.97 4.86
N VAL A 72 1.39 -9.36 6.12
CA VAL A 72 0.36 -10.36 6.47
C VAL A 72 -1.03 -9.83 6.14
N LEU A 73 -1.36 -8.61 6.56
CA LEU A 73 -2.69 -8.03 6.38
C LEU A 73 -2.99 -7.64 4.93
N MET A 74 -2.00 -7.12 4.19
CA MET A 74 -2.21 -6.50 2.87
C MET A 74 -1.77 -7.38 1.70
N LEU A 75 -1.03 -8.45 1.96
CA LEU A 75 -0.69 -9.44 0.93
C LEU A 75 -1.17 -10.84 1.27
N VAL A 76 -0.81 -11.39 2.42
CA VAL A 76 -1.13 -12.79 2.73
C VAL A 76 -2.65 -13.01 2.80
N VAL A 77 -3.36 -12.21 3.60
CA VAL A 77 -4.82 -12.32 3.73
C VAL A 77 -5.54 -12.10 2.39
N PRO A 78 -5.29 -11.02 1.63
CA PRO A 78 -5.85 -10.80 0.30
C PRO A 78 -5.53 -11.92 -0.70
N LEU A 79 -4.31 -12.46 -0.68
CA LEU A 79 -3.90 -13.56 -1.54
C LEU A 79 -4.70 -14.83 -1.23
N VAL A 80 -4.84 -15.16 0.05
CA VAL A 80 -5.68 -16.29 0.50
C VAL A 80 -7.13 -16.10 0.05
N ILE A 81 -7.72 -14.92 0.24
CA ILE A 81 -9.07 -14.62 -0.23
C ILE A 81 -9.16 -14.81 -1.76
N SER A 82 -8.23 -14.26 -2.54
CA SER A 82 -8.23 -14.42 -4.01
C SER A 82 -8.06 -15.87 -4.46
N MET A 83 -7.28 -16.68 -3.74
CA MET A 83 -7.11 -18.11 -4.02
C MET A 83 -8.41 -18.88 -3.77
N LEU A 84 -9.05 -18.66 -2.61
CA LEU A 84 -10.31 -19.33 -2.23
C LEU A 84 -11.44 -19.04 -3.25
N PHE A 85 -11.48 -17.83 -3.80
CA PHE A 85 -12.45 -17.42 -4.82
C PHE A 85 -11.97 -17.63 -6.27
N LYS A 86 -10.81 -18.29 -6.47
CA LYS A 86 -10.22 -18.63 -7.78
C LYS A 86 -10.03 -17.43 -8.72
N LYS A 87 -9.61 -16.28 -8.19
CA LYS A 87 -9.48 -15.02 -8.93
C LYS A 87 -8.12 -14.90 -9.61
N ALA A 88 -7.97 -15.61 -10.73
CA ALA A 88 -6.73 -15.71 -11.48
C ALA A 88 -6.14 -14.36 -11.91
N THR A 89 -6.96 -13.35 -12.21
CA THR A 89 -6.47 -12.01 -12.61
C THR A 89 -5.68 -11.33 -11.49
N VAL A 90 -6.15 -11.43 -10.24
CA VAL A 90 -5.46 -10.85 -9.08
C VAL A 90 -4.16 -11.59 -8.81
N LEU A 91 -4.19 -12.93 -8.81
CA LEU A 91 -2.99 -13.75 -8.62
C LEU A 91 -1.93 -13.44 -9.70
N LYS A 92 -2.37 -13.35 -10.96
CA LYS A 92 -1.49 -12.99 -12.10
C LYS A 92 -0.89 -11.61 -11.95
N SER A 93 -1.59 -10.63 -11.38
CA SER A 93 -1.01 -9.28 -11.22
C SER A 93 0.25 -9.26 -10.35
N LEU A 94 0.36 -10.18 -9.38
CA LEU A 94 1.53 -10.30 -8.51
C LEU A 94 2.68 -11.07 -9.18
N VAL A 95 2.37 -12.23 -9.79
CA VAL A 95 3.41 -13.14 -10.31
C VAL A 95 3.84 -12.85 -11.75
N SER A 96 3.06 -12.08 -12.51
CA SER A 96 3.36 -11.82 -13.92
C SER A 96 4.52 -10.85 -14.08
N LEU A 97 5.63 -11.34 -14.62
CA LEU A 97 6.73 -10.52 -15.14
C LEU A 97 6.55 -10.16 -16.63
N SER A 98 5.40 -10.51 -17.23
CA SER A 98 5.12 -10.18 -18.62
C SER A 98 5.24 -8.67 -18.85
N GLY A 99 5.98 -8.29 -19.89
CA GLY A 99 6.21 -6.89 -20.24
C GLY A 99 7.05 -6.11 -19.23
N PHE A 100 7.67 -6.75 -18.22
CA PHE A 100 8.53 -6.07 -17.25
C PHE A 100 9.65 -5.29 -17.95
N TRP A 101 10.49 -6.00 -18.70
CA TRP A 101 11.61 -5.41 -19.43
C TRP A 101 11.19 -4.35 -20.46
N LYS A 102 9.98 -4.47 -21.02
CA LYS A 102 9.42 -3.47 -21.93
C LYS A 102 9.01 -2.17 -21.21
N ASN A 103 8.50 -2.28 -19.99
CA ASN A 103 8.02 -1.14 -19.21
C ASN A 103 9.06 -0.57 -18.25
N LEU A 104 10.14 -1.31 -17.97
CA LEU A 104 11.21 -0.90 -17.06
C LEU A 104 11.87 0.43 -17.47
N PRO A 105 12.21 0.70 -18.75
CA PRO A 105 12.77 2.00 -19.13
C PRO A 105 11.85 3.18 -18.81
N TRP A 106 10.52 3.00 -18.98
CA TRP A 106 9.53 4.03 -18.63
C TRP A 106 9.41 4.22 -17.11
N ALA A 107 9.55 3.14 -16.35
CA ALA A 107 9.59 3.21 -14.89
C ALA A 107 10.83 3.99 -14.42
N LEU A 108 12.01 3.67 -14.96
CA LEU A 108 13.26 4.37 -14.66
C LEU A 108 13.19 5.84 -15.07
N LEU A 109 12.59 6.13 -16.23
CA LEU A 109 12.37 7.50 -16.67
C LEU A 109 11.47 8.25 -15.68
N ALA A 110 10.32 7.67 -15.29
CA ALA A 110 9.44 8.25 -14.28
C ALA A 110 10.16 8.45 -12.94
N VAL A 111 11.02 7.51 -12.54
CA VAL A 111 11.85 7.67 -11.35
C VAL A 111 12.78 8.88 -11.48
N ALA A 112 13.49 8.99 -12.60
CA ALA A 112 14.46 10.07 -12.81
C ALA A 112 13.81 11.46 -12.92
N ILE A 113 12.68 11.59 -13.64
CA ILE A 113 12.09 12.90 -13.97
C ILE A 113 11.02 13.36 -12.98
N LEU A 114 10.36 12.43 -12.30
CA LEU A 114 9.25 12.73 -11.40
C LEU A 114 9.61 12.39 -9.96
N VAL A 115 10.00 11.14 -9.69
CA VAL A 115 10.19 10.67 -8.31
C VAL A 115 11.37 11.35 -7.63
N VAL A 116 12.56 11.33 -8.25
CA VAL A 116 13.78 11.90 -7.66
C VAL A 116 13.62 13.41 -7.39
N PRO A 117 13.18 14.24 -8.34
CA PRO A 117 12.93 15.66 -8.07
C PRO A 117 11.87 15.89 -6.99
N SER A 118 10.78 15.10 -7.01
CA SER A 118 9.70 15.21 -6.01
C SER A 118 10.19 14.86 -4.60
N ALA A 119 10.93 13.76 -4.45
CA ALA A 119 11.54 13.34 -3.19
C ALA A 119 12.57 14.37 -2.69
N TYR A 120 13.41 14.89 -3.58
CA TYR A 120 14.41 15.91 -3.22
C TYR A 120 13.78 17.24 -2.79
N HIS A 121 12.69 17.64 -3.44
CA HIS A 121 11.91 18.80 -3.01
C HIS A 121 11.19 18.53 -1.69
N ALA A 122 10.52 17.38 -1.56
CA ALA A 122 9.80 16.99 -0.35
C ALA A 122 10.73 16.94 0.87
N SER A 123 11.95 16.43 0.73
CA SER A 123 12.94 16.39 1.81
C SER A 123 13.45 17.77 2.26
N SER A 124 12.99 18.87 1.65
CA SER A 124 13.28 20.26 2.11
C SER A 124 12.16 20.82 2.96
N LEU A 125 11.01 20.17 2.97
CA LEU A 125 9.83 20.61 3.70
C LEU A 125 9.95 20.16 5.15
N GLN A 126 9.80 21.11 6.07
CA GLN A 126 9.94 20.86 7.51
C GLN A 126 9.00 19.74 8.00
N SER A 127 7.78 19.66 7.47
CA SER A 127 6.82 18.61 7.82
C SER A 127 7.29 17.21 7.41
N VAL A 128 8.02 17.08 6.30
CA VAL A 128 8.58 15.80 5.82
C VAL A 128 9.83 15.44 6.63
N VAL A 129 10.72 16.41 6.88
CA VAL A 129 11.90 16.21 7.75
C VAL A 129 11.48 15.82 9.18
N ALA A 130 10.36 16.36 9.67
CA ALA A 130 9.77 16.03 10.97
C ALA A 130 9.06 14.66 11.02
N GLU A 131 8.84 14.02 9.88
CA GLU A 131 8.28 12.65 9.80
C GLU A 131 9.37 11.60 9.50
N TYR A 132 10.29 11.89 8.57
CA TYR A 132 11.21 10.91 7.99
C TYR A 132 12.68 11.13 8.41
N PRO A 133 13.53 10.07 8.37
CA PRO A 133 13.14 8.67 8.21
C PRO A 133 12.30 8.20 9.40
N LEU A 134 11.45 7.21 9.17
CA LEU A 134 10.52 6.71 10.18
C LEU A 134 11.23 6.21 11.45
N PRO A 135 12.25 5.32 11.37
CA PRO A 135 13.18 5.10 12.47
C PRO A 135 14.22 6.23 12.51
N ARG A 136 14.15 7.08 13.54
CA ARG A 136 15.03 8.25 13.73
C ARG A 136 16.46 7.87 13.98
N VAL A 137 16.70 6.67 14.51
CA VAL A 137 18.07 6.14 14.68
C VAL A 137 18.87 6.14 13.36
N LEU A 138 18.22 6.04 12.20
CA LEU A 138 18.89 6.04 10.90
C LEU A 138 19.57 7.37 10.55
N LEU A 139 19.23 8.48 11.22
CA LEU A 139 19.94 9.76 11.07
C LEU A 139 21.37 9.70 11.61
N HIS A 140 21.63 8.83 12.59
CA HIS A 140 22.93 8.70 13.25
C HIS A 140 23.58 7.34 13.04
N ASP A 141 22.80 6.32 12.66
CA ASP A 141 23.26 4.95 12.56
C ASP A 141 22.87 4.27 11.23
N GLN A 142 23.63 4.60 10.19
CA GLN A 142 23.30 4.25 8.80
C GLN A 142 23.56 2.79 8.44
N HIS A 143 24.25 2.00 9.28
CA HIS A 143 24.54 0.60 8.97
C HIS A 143 23.27 -0.28 8.91
N LEU A 144 22.15 0.19 9.48
CA LEU A 144 20.84 -0.47 9.46
C LEU A 144 20.02 -0.15 8.21
N MET A 145 20.42 0.84 7.40
CA MET A 145 19.69 1.24 6.20
C MET A 145 19.44 0.08 5.21
N PRO A 146 20.40 -0.83 4.94
CA PRO A 146 20.16 -1.93 4.01
C PRO A 146 19.02 -2.86 4.45
N VAL A 147 18.99 -3.27 5.73
CA VAL A 147 17.93 -4.15 6.24
C VAL A 147 16.59 -3.43 6.30
N TYR A 148 16.60 -2.15 6.71
CA TYR A 148 15.40 -1.32 6.76
C TYR A 148 14.80 -1.11 5.36
N PHE A 149 15.59 -0.72 4.36
CA PHE A 149 15.11 -0.52 2.99
C PHE A 149 14.70 -1.81 2.30
N LEU A 150 15.36 -2.93 2.58
CA LEU A 150 14.91 -4.24 2.10
C LEU A 150 13.54 -4.60 2.68
N GLY A 151 13.35 -4.36 3.98
CA GLY A 151 12.06 -4.50 4.65
C GLY A 151 11.00 -3.56 4.06
N LEU A 152 11.31 -2.28 3.92
CA LEU A 152 10.41 -1.27 3.35
C LEU A 152 9.97 -1.65 1.92
N PHE A 153 10.88 -2.18 1.10
CA PHE A 153 10.55 -2.64 -0.25
C PHE A 153 9.63 -3.87 -0.25
N PHE A 154 10.07 -4.96 0.39
CA PHE A 154 9.40 -6.27 0.27
C PHE A 154 8.25 -6.48 1.24
N LEU A 155 8.33 -5.89 2.43
CA LEU A 155 7.35 -6.05 3.50
C LEU A 155 6.33 -4.90 3.54
N TYR A 156 6.60 -3.76 2.91
CA TYR A 156 5.66 -2.63 2.89
C TYR A 156 5.19 -2.25 1.48
N TYR A 157 6.08 -1.82 0.56
CA TYR A 157 5.64 -1.33 -0.75
C TYR A 157 5.07 -2.41 -1.68
N LEU A 158 5.66 -3.61 -1.68
CA LEU A 158 5.10 -4.74 -2.41
C LEU A 158 3.68 -5.11 -1.93
N PRO A 159 3.42 -5.37 -0.63
CA PRO A 159 2.07 -5.62 -0.14
C PRO A 159 1.13 -4.44 -0.32
N TRP A 160 1.63 -3.20 -0.23
CA TRP A 160 0.84 -1.99 -0.49
C TRP A 160 0.26 -2.02 -1.90
N GLU A 161 1.13 -2.13 -2.90
CA GLU A 161 0.67 -2.13 -4.29
C GLU A 161 -0.16 -3.37 -4.60
N PHE A 162 0.16 -4.52 -4.03
CA PHE A 162 -0.67 -5.69 -4.19
C PHE A 162 -2.07 -5.49 -3.62
N PHE A 163 -2.23 -4.89 -2.44
CA PHE A 163 -3.56 -4.66 -1.87
C PHE A 163 -4.39 -3.69 -2.72
N PHE A 164 -3.85 -2.52 -3.05
CA PHE A 164 -4.63 -1.49 -3.73
C PHE A 164 -4.78 -1.78 -5.24
N ARG A 165 -3.70 -2.13 -5.93
CA ARG A 165 -3.68 -2.28 -7.40
C ARG A 165 -3.86 -3.72 -7.82
N GLY A 166 -3.35 -4.67 -7.05
CA GLY A 166 -3.58 -6.10 -7.28
C GLY A 166 -5.00 -6.52 -6.89
N PHE A 167 -5.34 -6.39 -5.62
CA PHE A 167 -6.51 -7.00 -5.00
C PHE A 167 -7.77 -6.16 -5.19
N LEU A 168 -7.78 -4.89 -4.76
CA LEU A 168 -8.95 -4.02 -4.90
C LEU A 168 -9.20 -3.67 -6.37
N LEU A 169 -8.22 -3.08 -7.07
CA LEU A 169 -8.41 -2.63 -8.45
C LEU A 169 -8.76 -3.78 -9.41
N PHE A 170 -7.91 -4.81 -9.56
CA PHE A 170 -8.24 -5.91 -10.49
C PHE A 170 -9.41 -6.77 -10.01
N GLY A 171 -9.69 -6.81 -8.70
CA GLY A 171 -10.82 -7.53 -8.15
C GLY A 171 -12.17 -6.82 -8.35
N LEU A 172 -12.19 -5.48 -8.39
CA LEU A 172 -13.40 -4.68 -8.52
C LEU A 172 -13.69 -4.22 -9.96
N LYS A 173 -12.69 -4.12 -10.83
CA LYS A 173 -12.86 -3.55 -12.19
C LYS A 173 -13.91 -4.24 -13.04
N ASP A 174 -14.08 -5.56 -12.90
CA ASP A 174 -15.03 -6.31 -13.74
C ASP A 174 -16.48 -6.05 -13.29
N ARG A 175 -16.68 -5.68 -12.02
CA ARG A 175 -18.00 -5.36 -11.46
C ARG A 175 -18.36 -3.89 -11.58
N PHE A 176 -17.43 -3.00 -11.26
CA PHE A 176 -17.67 -1.55 -11.17
C PHE A 176 -17.14 -0.77 -12.38
N GLY A 177 -16.40 -1.44 -13.28
CA GLY A 177 -15.66 -0.79 -14.37
C GLY A 177 -14.28 -0.29 -13.91
N THR A 178 -13.38 -0.13 -14.87
CA THR A 178 -11.98 0.26 -14.61
C THR A 178 -11.86 1.60 -13.88
N THR A 179 -12.57 2.63 -14.35
CA THR A 179 -12.47 3.98 -13.77
C THR A 179 -12.95 4.00 -12.32
N ALA A 180 -14.12 3.42 -12.03
CA ALA A 180 -14.63 3.36 -10.67
C ALA A 180 -13.71 2.55 -9.76
N ALA A 181 -13.16 1.42 -10.23
CA ALA A 181 -12.21 0.64 -9.45
C ALA A 181 -10.91 1.41 -9.16
N ILE A 182 -10.41 2.23 -10.09
CA ILE A 182 -9.29 3.15 -9.84
C ILE A 182 -9.66 4.16 -8.75
N LEU A 183 -10.84 4.76 -8.80
CA LEU A 183 -11.28 5.73 -7.79
C LEU A 183 -11.47 5.07 -6.42
N ILE A 184 -12.06 3.87 -6.35
CA ILE A 184 -12.25 3.13 -5.10
C ILE A 184 -10.91 2.84 -4.43
N GLN A 185 -9.93 2.28 -5.16
CA GLN A 185 -8.63 2.03 -4.55
C GLN A 185 -7.89 3.33 -4.18
N THR A 186 -8.06 4.42 -4.95
CA THR A 186 -7.48 5.72 -4.61
C THR A 186 -8.07 6.27 -3.32
N ILE A 187 -9.39 6.16 -3.11
CA ILE A 187 -10.05 6.53 -1.86
C ILE A 187 -9.42 5.75 -0.72
N SER A 188 -9.36 4.41 -0.83
CA SER A 188 -8.79 3.56 0.21
C SER A 188 -7.32 3.90 0.51
N SER A 189 -6.47 4.07 -0.51
CA SER A 189 -5.05 4.36 -0.30
C SER A 189 -4.81 5.77 0.25
N CYS A 190 -5.60 6.75 -0.18
CA CYS A 190 -5.51 8.12 0.33
C CYS A 190 -5.84 8.18 1.82
N LEU A 191 -6.88 7.47 2.27
CA LEU A 191 -7.26 7.42 3.68
C LEU A 191 -6.15 6.84 4.58
N VAL A 192 -5.29 5.97 4.06
CA VAL A 192 -4.11 5.48 4.81
C VAL A 192 -3.06 6.57 5.01
N HIS A 193 -3.09 7.68 4.27
CA HIS A 193 -2.18 8.80 4.47
C HIS A 193 -2.72 9.84 5.48
N ILE A 194 -3.88 9.61 6.11
CA ILE A 194 -4.35 10.50 7.18
C ILE A 194 -3.32 10.51 8.33
N GLY A 195 -2.95 11.72 8.76
CA GLY A 195 -1.91 11.95 9.76
C GLY A 195 -0.50 12.13 9.19
N LYS A 196 -0.28 11.86 7.88
CA LYS A 196 0.99 12.12 7.20
C LYS A 196 1.16 13.59 6.81
N PRO A 197 2.38 14.06 6.49
CA PRO A 197 2.62 15.41 6.00
C PRO A 197 1.67 15.81 4.87
N ALA A 198 1.20 17.06 4.87
CA ALA A 198 0.22 17.55 3.90
C ALA A 198 0.57 17.29 2.42
N PRO A 199 1.84 17.45 1.97
CA PRO A 199 2.23 17.11 0.60
C PRO A 199 2.02 15.63 0.26
N GLU A 200 2.18 14.73 1.24
CA GLU A 200 2.08 13.28 1.05
C GLU A 200 0.62 12.86 0.86
N ILE A 201 -0.29 13.29 1.74
CA ILE A 201 -1.72 12.97 1.60
C ILE A 201 -2.32 13.61 0.34
N LEU A 202 -2.00 14.87 0.04
CA LEU A 202 -2.47 15.54 -1.17
C LEU A 202 -1.89 14.89 -2.43
N GLY A 203 -0.61 14.52 -2.41
CA GLY A 203 0.05 13.81 -3.51
C GLY A 203 -0.49 12.39 -3.71
N SER A 204 -0.94 11.72 -2.64
CA SER A 204 -1.46 10.35 -2.70
C SER A 204 -2.68 10.20 -3.61
N ILE A 205 -3.44 11.27 -3.86
CA ILE A 205 -4.61 11.27 -4.74
C ILE A 205 -4.20 11.15 -6.23
N PRO A 206 -3.44 12.10 -6.82
CA PRO A 206 -2.99 11.99 -8.20
C PRO A 206 -2.06 10.80 -8.43
N PHE A 207 -1.14 10.48 -7.50
CA PHE A 207 -0.34 9.26 -7.58
C PHE A 207 -1.22 8.00 -7.49
N GLY A 208 -2.24 8.05 -6.63
CA GLY A 208 -3.29 7.05 -6.47
C GLY A 208 -3.89 6.62 -7.81
N ILE A 209 -4.34 7.61 -8.57
CA ILE A 209 -4.95 7.47 -9.90
C ILE A 209 -3.90 7.01 -10.92
N LEU A 210 -2.75 7.69 -10.97
CA LEU A 210 -1.67 7.39 -11.92
C LEU A 210 -1.20 5.94 -11.82
N PHE A 211 -0.95 5.47 -10.59
CA PHE A 211 -0.52 4.09 -10.33
C PHE A 211 -1.60 3.08 -10.70
N GLY A 212 -2.88 3.39 -10.48
CA GLY A 212 -3.99 2.57 -10.97
C GLY A 212 -4.01 2.46 -12.50
N ILE A 213 -3.81 3.57 -13.21
CA ILE A 213 -3.73 3.59 -14.68
C ILE A 213 -2.53 2.76 -15.16
N ILE A 214 -1.34 2.97 -14.57
CA ILE A 214 -0.13 2.22 -14.92
C ILE A 214 -0.37 0.73 -14.72
N ALA A 215 -0.88 0.30 -13.56
CA ALA A 215 -1.17 -1.10 -13.27
C ALA A 215 -2.08 -1.76 -14.33
N ILE A 216 -3.15 -1.08 -14.75
CA ILE A 216 -4.06 -1.58 -15.79
C ILE A 216 -3.37 -1.67 -17.16
N ARG A 217 -2.56 -0.66 -17.52
CA ARG A 217 -1.93 -0.54 -18.84
C ARG A 217 -0.76 -1.50 -19.01
N THR A 218 0.06 -1.67 -17.97
CA THR A 218 1.22 -2.58 -17.99
C THR A 218 0.82 -4.02 -17.71
N LYS A 219 -0.30 -4.23 -16.98
CA LYS A 219 -0.68 -5.53 -16.39
C LYS A 219 0.46 -6.16 -15.57
N ASN A 220 1.30 -5.30 -15.00
CA ASN A 220 2.50 -5.68 -14.27
C ASN A 220 2.64 -4.77 -13.05
N LEU A 221 2.43 -5.36 -11.87
CA LEU A 221 2.43 -4.65 -10.62
C LEU A 221 3.83 -4.20 -10.19
N TRP A 222 4.87 -4.94 -10.58
CA TRP A 222 6.26 -4.65 -10.22
C TRP A 222 6.73 -3.28 -10.73
N ILE A 223 6.20 -2.83 -11.88
CA ILE A 223 6.47 -1.47 -12.38
C ILE A 223 6.00 -0.40 -11.38
N VAL A 224 4.81 -0.58 -10.81
CA VAL A 224 4.26 0.35 -9.82
C VAL A 224 5.00 0.23 -8.49
N VAL A 225 5.30 -0.99 -8.04
CA VAL A 225 6.10 -1.24 -6.83
C VAL A 225 7.45 -0.53 -6.90
N LEU A 226 8.16 -0.62 -8.02
CA LEU A 226 9.45 0.03 -8.19
C LEU A 226 9.34 1.56 -8.11
N ILE A 227 8.37 2.16 -8.80
CA ILE A 227 8.18 3.61 -8.79
C ILE A 227 7.80 4.10 -7.39
N HIS A 228 6.87 3.40 -6.72
CA HIS A 228 6.41 3.79 -5.39
C HIS A 228 7.49 3.61 -4.33
N ALA A 229 8.19 2.47 -4.34
CA ALA A 229 9.29 2.23 -3.42
C ALA A 229 10.43 3.22 -3.61
N ALA A 230 10.75 3.59 -4.86
CA ALA A 230 11.73 4.63 -5.13
C ALA A 230 11.34 5.97 -4.49
N LEU A 231 10.06 6.35 -4.48
CA LEU A 231 9.62 7.60 -3.87
C LEU A 231 9.88 7.65 -2.36
N GLY A 232 9.52 6.60 -1.64
CA GLY A 232 9.80 6.50 -0.20
C GLY A 232 11.29 6.43 0.10
N ILE A 233 11.99 5.50 -0.56
CA ILE A 233 13.42 5.26 -0.31
C ILE A 233 14.23 6.52 -0.63
N PHE A 234 13.98 7.21 -1.74
CA PHE A 234 14.69 8.46 -2.03
C PHE A 234 14.31 9.58 -1.07
N THR A 235 13.07 9.64 -0.58
CA THR A 235 12.70 10.62 0.46
C THR A 235 13.52 10.40 1.72
N ASP A 236 13.59 9.17 2.23
CA ASP A 236 14.39 8.82 3.41
C ASP A 236 15.89 9.12 3.18
N ILE A 237 16.45 8.67 2.06
CA ILE A 237 17.86 8.92 1.70
C ILE A 237 18.15 10.42 1.65
N PHE A 238 17.30 11.22 0.98
CA PHE A 238 17.54 12.65 0.89
C PHE A 238 17.36 13.37 2.21
N VAL A 239 16.47 12.92 3.11
CA VAL A 239 16.39 13.49 4.45
C VAL A 239 17.64 13.14 5.26
N ILE A 240 18.09 11.88 5.24
CA ILE A 240 19.27 11.40 5.98
C ILE A 240 20.54 12.14 5.55
N TYR A 241 20.75 12.37 4.25
CA TYR A 241 22.00 12.97 3.74
C TYR A 241 21.93 14.48 3.47
N ARG A 242 20.75 15.10 3.59
CA ARG A 242 20.63 16.57 3.58
C ARG A 242 20.92 17.18 4.95
N GLY A 243 20.61 16.45 6.02
CA GLY A 243 20.82 16.85 7.41
C GLY A 243 22.28 16.92 7.81
#